data_AF-A0AB34ZFM8-F1
#
_entry.id   AF-A0AB34ZFM8-F1
#
_cell.length_a   1.000
_cell.length_b   1.000
_cell.length_c   1.000
_cell.angle_alpha   90.00
_cell.angle_beta   90.00
_cell.angle_gamma   90.00
#
_symmetry.space_group_name_H-M   'P 1'
#
loop_
_entity.id
_entity.type
_entity.pdbx_description
1 polymer ?
#
loop_
_entity_poly.entity_id
_entity_poly.type
_entity_poly.pdbx_seq_one_letter_code
_entity_poly.pdbx_strand_id
1 'polypeptide(L)' 'MTITHTHVPDAIGGRGIAAVLVEAALAHARQQGYRVVPACSYAEAYIRRHQQFQDLLA' A
#
# COMPACT_ATOMS: atom_id res chain seq x y z
N MET A 1 3.85 -7.08 8.61
CA MET A 1 2.52 -6.49 8.35
C MET A 1 2.00 -7.00 7.02
N THR A 2 0.70 -7.27 6.90
CA THR A 2 0.11 -7.77 5.64
C THR A 2 -0.99 -6.83 5.19
N ILE A 3 -0.91 -6.32 3.96
CA ILE A 3 -1.98 -5.51 3.37
C ILE A 3 -2.88 -6.46 2.58
N THR A 4 -3.97 -6.91 3.21
CA THR A 4 -4.89 -7.90 2.64
C THR A 4 -5.86 -7.30 1.62
N HIS A 5 -6.27 -6.06 1.82
CA HIS A 5 -7.23 -5.39 0.94
C HIS A 5 -7.10 -3.87 0.99
N THR A 6 -7.44 -3.19 -0.10
CA THR A 6 -7.59 -1.74 -0.18
C THR A 6 -8.89 -1.44 -0.91
N HIS A 7 -9.85 -0.83 -0.22
CA HIS A 7 -11.18 -0.56 -0.76
C HIS A 7 -11.46 0.93 -0.79
N VAL A 8 -12.04 1.40 -1.88
CA VAL A 8 -12.57 2.76 -2.03
C VAL A 8 -13.95 2.63 -2.64
N PRO A 9 -15.01 3.16 -2.01
CA PRO A 9 -16.35 3.13 -2.60
C PRO A 9 -16.40 3.84 -3.96
N ASP A 10 -17.15 3.28 -4.89
CA ASP A 10 -17.24 3.77 -6.28
C ASP A 10 -17.62 5.26 -6.36
N ALA A 11 -18.51 5.73 -5.47
CA ALA A 11 -18.94 7.13 -5.42
C ALA A 11 -17.79 8.14 -5.24
N ILE A 12 -16.67 7.69 -4.68
CA ILE A 12 -15.45 8.50 -4.48
C ILE A 12 -14.23 7.91 -5.21
N GLY A 13 -14.46 6.95 -6.10
CA GLY A 13 -13.44 6.33 -6.95
C GLY A 13 -12.81 7.32 -7.95
N GLY A 14 -11.67 6.93 -8.53
CA GLY A 14 -10.96 7.74 -9.54
C GLY A 14 -10.20 8.97 -8.99
N ARG A 15 -10.26 9.22 -7.68
CA ARG A 15 -9.66 10.40 -7.03
C ARG A 15 -8.29 10.15 -6.39
N GLY A 16 -7.69 8.97 -6.62
CA GLY A 16 -6.39 8.60 -6.04
C GLY A 16 -6.41 8.17 -4.57
N ILE A 17 -7.58 8.01 -3.94
CA ILE A 17 -7.70 7.70 -2.49
C ILE A 17 -7.01 6.38 -2.13
N ALA A 18 -7.10 5.35 -2.97
CA ALA A 18 -6.45 4.06 -2.71
C ALA A 18 -4.92 4.18 -2.61
N ALA A 19 -4.31 5.08 -3.39
CA ALA A 19 -2.88 5.36 -3.31
C ALA A 19 -2.51 5.97 -1.96
N VAL A 20 -3.29 6.96 -1.49
CA VAL A 20 -3.09 7.60 -0.19
C VAL A 20 -3.19 6.60 0.96
N LEU A 21 -4.17 5.68 0.90
CA LEU A 21 -4.33 4.62 1.92
C LEU A 21 -3.12 3.69 1.97
N VAL A 22 -2.65 3.22 0.81
CA VAL A 22 -1.48 2.32 0.74
C VAL A 22 -0.21 3.04 1.17
N GLU A 23 -0.01 4.28 0.75
CA GLU A 23 1.16 5.08 1.13
C GLU A 23 1.24 5.28 2.65
N ALA A 24 0.11 5.63 3.28
CA ALA A 24 0.04 5.76 4.73
C ALA A 24 0.37 4.44 5.45
N ALA A 25 -0.14 3.31 4.93
CA ALA A 25 0.14 1.99 5.48
C ALA A 25 1.64 1.62 5.37
N LEU A 26 2.28 1.92 4.24
CA LEU A 26 3.71 1.69 4.02
C LEU A 26 4.59 2.61 4.86
N ALA A 27 4.22 3.88 4.99
CA ALA A 27 4.90 4.81 5.87
C ALA A 27 4.85 4.33 7.34
N HIS A 28 3.69 3.85 7.79
CA HIS A 28 3.54 3.24 9.10
C HIS A 28 4.44 2.00 9.25
N ALA A 29 4.44 1.09 8.27
CA ALA A 29 5.29 -0.09 8.30
C ALA A 29 6.77 0.28 8.45
N ARG A 30 7.25 1.27 7.69
CA ARG A 30 8.63 1.78 7.80
C ARG A 30 8.92 2.36 9.17
N GLN A 31 8.03 3.20 9.70
CA GLN A 31 8.20 3.82 11.02
C GLN A 31 8.29 2.78 12.15
N GLN A 32 7.57 1.67 12.01
CA GLN A 32 7.58 0.56 12.98
C GLN A 32 8.66 -0.49 12.70
N GLY A 33 9.45 -0.35 11.63
CA GLY A 33 10.45 -1.33 11.22
C GLY A 33 9.85 -2.66 10.72
N TYR A 34 8.59 -2.65 10.26
CA TYR A 34 7.93 -3.83 9.73
C TYR A 34 8.29 -4.09 8.27
N ARG A 35 8.40 -5.37 7.92
CA ARG A 35 8.27 -5.81 6.53
C ARG A 35 6.81 -6.02 6.14
N VAL A 36 6.54 -5.93 4.84
CA VAL A 36 5.20 -5.88 4.25
C VAL A 36 5.01 -7.04 3.28
N VAL A 37 3.92 -7.79 3.47
CA VAL A 37 3.38 -8.73 2.47
C VAL A 37 2.19 -8.05 1.78
N PRO A 38 2.30 -7.67 0.49
CA PRO A 38 1.23 -6.99 -0.23
C PRO A 38 0.24 -7.98 -0.87
N ALA A 39 -0.56 -8.67 -0.05
CA ALA A 39 -1.53 -9.66 -0.55
C ALA A 39 -2.64 -9.05 -1.43
N CYS A 40 -2.94 -7.76 -1.27
CA CYS A 40 -3.80 -7.02 -2.17
C CYS A 40 -3.06 -6.66 -3.47
N SER A 41 -3.62 -7.03 -4.62
CA SER A 41 -3.06 -6.73 -5.95
C SER A 41 -2.84 -5.23 -6.19
N TYR A 42 -3.67 -4.36 -5.62
CA TYR A 42 -3.48 -2.92 -5.71
C TYR A 42 -2.22 -2.47 -4.96
N ALA A 43 -2.01 -2.96 -3.73
CA ALA A 43 -0.83 -2.64 -2.93
C ALA A 43 0.45 -3.16 -3.58
N GLU A 44 0.42 -4.38 -4.13
CA GLU A 44 1.55 -4.95 -4.89
C GLU A 44 1.88 -4.06 -6.10
N ALA A 45 0.88 -3.71 -6.91
CA ALA A 45 1.07 -2.85 -8.07
C ALA A 45 1.58 -1.45 -7.68
N TYR A 46 1.13 -0.91 -6.54
CA TYR A 46 1.58 0.37 -6.02
C TYR A 46 3.06 0.33 -5.64
N ILE A 47 3.50 -0.67 -4.86
CA ILE A 47 4.91 -0.82 -4.46
C ILE A 47 5.80 -1.02 -5.69
N ARG A 48 5.37 -1.83 -6.67
CA ARG A 48 6.13 -2.04 -7.92
C ARG A 48 6.38 -0.73 -8.68
N ARG A 49 5.41 0.19 -8.68
CA ARG A 49 5.52 1.51 -9.32
C ARG A 49 6.34 2.52 -8.51
N HIS A 50 6.45 2.32 -7.18
CA HIS A 50 7.14 3.22 -6.27
C HIS A 50 8.34 2.51 -5.65
N GLN A 51 9.46 2.53 -6.36
CA GLN A 51 10.68 1.79 -6.01
C GLN A 51 11.19 2.09 -4.58
N GLN A 52 10.91 3.29 -4.06
CA GLN A 52 11.26 3.71 -2.70
C GLN A 52 10.64 2.87 -1.57
N PHE A 53 9.69 1.98 -1.84
CA PHE A 53 9.05 1.10 -0.86
C PHE A 53 9.42 -0.37 -1.04
N GLN A 54 10.25 -0.73 -2.05
CA GLN A 54 10.62 -2.13 -2.30
C GLN A 54 11.44 -2.74 -1.16
N ASP A 55 12.20 -1.91 -0.44
CA ASP A 55 12.95 -2.29 0.76
C ASP A 55 12.06 -2.78 1.91
N LEU A 56 10.77 -2.43 1.89
CA LEU A 56 9.80 -2.88 2.88
C LEU A 56 9.25 -4.28 2.59
N LEU A 57 9.53 -4.89 1.44
CA LEU A 57 8.97 -6.21 1.10
C LEU A 57 9.54 -7.30 2.03
N ALA A 58 8.68 -8.23 2.44
CA ALA A 58 9.00 -9.30 3.37
C ALA A 58 9.73 -10.49 2.74
#